data_AF-A0A2G4IP93-F1
#
_entry.id   AF-A0A2G4IP93-F1
#
_cell.length_a   1.000
_cell.length_b   1.000
_cell.length_c   1.000
_cell.angle_alpha   90.00
_cell.angle_beta   90.00
_cell.angle_gamma   90.00
#
_symmetry.space_group_name_H-M   'P 1'
#
loop_
_entity.id
_entity.type
_entity.pdbx_description
1 polymer ?
#
loop_
_entity_poly.entity_id
_entity_poly.type
_entity_poly.pdbx_seq_one_letter_code
_entity_poly.pdbx_strand_id
1 'polypeptide(L)'
;MVDAPKQPYTGDEMMDNLIRMNTELMSELWVLRDRVTILEHMLQEKGTISRKALDDFVPTGELAKELVRERDGLVEKVVGGAWMQGFSVESLVAKAKK
;
A
#
# COMPACT_ATOMS: atom_id res chain seq x y z
N MET A 1 9.67 11.64 -37.63
CA MET A 1 9.11 12.17 -36.36
C MET A 1 10.28 12.58 -35.50
N VAL A 2 10.33 13.84 -35.07
CA VAL A 2 11.35 14.29 -34.11
C VAL A 2 10.87 13.77 -32.76
N ASP A 3 11.60 12.83 -32.17
CA ASP A 3 11.35 12.48 -30.77
C ASP A 3 11.60 13.73 -29.94
N ALA A 4 10.53 14.24 -29.32
CA ALA A 4 10.68 15.31 -28.35
C ALA A 4 11.60 14.78 -27.23
N PRO A 5 12.62 15.53 -26.81
CA PRO A 5 13.41 15.12 -25.66
C PRO A 5 12.46 15.00 -24.47
N LYS A 6 12.23 13.76 -24.00
CA LYS A 6 11.56 13.50 -22.73
C LYS A 6 12.52 13.95 -21.64
N GLN A 7 12.51 15.25 -21.38
CA GLN A 7 13.15 15.80 -20.19
C GLN A 7 12.46 15.15 -18.99
N PRO A 8 13.19 14.49 -18.09
CA PRO A 8 12.59 13.97 -16.87
C PRO A 8 11.94 15.14 -16.10
N TYR A 9 10.71 14.96 -15.63
CA TYR A 9 9.96 15.92 -14.83
C TYR A 9 10.74 16.39 -13.59
N THR A 10 11.58 15.52 -13.04
CA THR A 10 12.47 15.79 -11.90
C THR A 10 13.92 16.07 -12.28
N GLY A 11 14.28 15.99 -13.56
CA GLY A 11 15.67 16.00 -14.03
C GLY A 11 16.43 14.68 -13.82
N ASP A 12 15.82 13.66 -13.21
CA ASP A 12 16.36 12.31 -13.02
C ASP A 12 15.34 11.26 -13.48
N GLU A 13 15.71 10.46 -14.48
CA GLU A 13 14.84 9.41 -15.05
C GLU A 13 14.49 8.33 -14.03
N MET A 14 15.39 8.00 -13.10
CA MET A 14 15.11 7.04 -12.03
C MET A 14 14.03 7.57 -11.10
N MET A 15 14.12 8.85 -10.73
CA MET A 15 13.17 9.48 -9.83
C MET A 15 11.78 9.63 -10.48
N ASP A 16 11.73 9.99 -11.76
CA ASP A 16 10.49 10.02 -12.55
C ASP A 16 9.82 8.64 -12.64
N ASN A 17 10.60 7.59 -12.86
CA ASN A 17 10.09 6.23 -12.91
C ASN A 17 9.53 5.78 -11.55
N LEU A 18 10.18 6.15 -10.44
CA LEU A 18 9.66 5.90 -9.08
C LEU A 18 8.37 6.66 -8.81
N ILE A 19 8.28 7.93 -9.21
CA ILE A 19 7.06 8.72 -9.08
C ILE A 19 5.92 8.08 -9.87
N ARG A 20 6.17 7.71 -11.13
CA ARG A 20 5.16 7.05 -11.98
C ARG A 20 4.69 5.75 -11.35
N MET A 21 5.62 4.88 -10.95
CA MET A 21 5.28 3.60 -10.30
C MET A 21 4.45 3.82 -9.04
N ASN A 22 4.83 4.78 -8.18
CA ASN A 22 4.07 5.11 -6.98
C ASN A 22 2.68 5.68 -7.30
N THR A 23 2.53 6.51 -8.35
CA THR A 23 1.23 7.03 -8.78
C THR A 23 0.30 5.93 -9.29
N GLU A 24 0.82 4.97 -10.04
CA GLU A 24 0.05 3.79 -10.48
C GLU A 24 -0.38 2.94 -9.26
N LEU A 25 0.56 2.65 -8.34
CA LEU A 25 0.25 1.90 -7.11
C LEU A 25 -0.78 2.62 -6.24
N MET A 26 -0.68 3.94 -6.10
CA MET A 26 -1.68 4.74 -5.40
C MET A 26 -3.04 4.62 -6.08
N SER A 27 -3.12 4.74 -7.40
CA SER A 27 -4.38 4.64 -8.14
C SER A 27 -5.10 3.30 -7.87
N GLU A 28 -4.35 2.19 -7.91
CA GLU A 28 -4.90 0.87 -7.58
C GLU A 28 -5.34 0.77 -6.11
N LEU A 29 -4.58 1.35 -5.17
CA LEU A 29 -4.95 1.40 -3.75
C LEU A 29 -6.25 2.20 -3.53
N TRP A 30 -6.43 3.31 -4.24
CA TRP A 30 -7.65 4.11 -4.21
C TRP A 30 -8.87 3.30 -4.68
N VAL A 31 -8.74 2.58 -5.80
CA VAL A 31 -9.81 1.71 -6.30
C VAL A 31 -10.16 0.61 -5.28
N LEU A 32 -9.16 0.00 -4.65
CA LEU A 32 -9.39 -1.01 -3.62
C LEU A 32 -10.12 -0.42 -2.40
N ARG A 33 -9.70 0.76 -1.93
CA ARG A 33 -10.32 1.45 -0.80
C ARG A 33 -11.77 1.81 -1.08
N ASP A 34 -12.07 2.30 -2.28
CA ASP A 34 -13.44 2.59 -2.70
C ASP A 34 -14.29 1.33 -2.70
N ARG A 35 -13.77 0.23 -3.26
CA ARG A 35 -14.48 -1.06 -3.26
C ARG A 35 -14.78 -1.57 -1.85
N VAL A 36 -13.83 -1.48 -0.92
CA VAL A 36 -14.05 -1.87 0.48
C VAL A 36 -15.12 -0.98 1.12
N THR A 37 -15.05 0.34 0.91
CA THR A 37 -16.04 1.30 1.44
C THR A 37 -17.46 1.01 0.94
N ILE A 38 -17.58 0.65 -0.34
CA ILE A 38 -18.84 0.25 -0.98
C ILE A 38 -19.33 -1.09 -0.39
N LEU A 39 -18.45 -2.09 -0.23
CA LEU A 39 -18.81 -3.37 0.39
C LEU A 39 -19.33 -3.19 1.82
N GLU A 40 -18.65 -2.39 2.64
CA GLU A 40 -19.09 -2.04 3.99
C GLU A 40 -20.47 -1.36 3.99
N HIS A 41 -20.69 -0.43 3.05
CA HIS A 41 -21.98 0.24 2.90
C HIS A 41 -23.08 -0.77 2.56
N MET A 42 -22.86 -1.62 1.57
CA MET A 42 -23.84 -2.63 1.13
C MET A 42 -24.15 -3.65 2.22
N LEU A 43 -23.15 -4.08 3.01
CA LEU A 43 -23.35 -4.99 4.15
C LEU A 43 -24.16 -4.34 5.27
N GLN A 44 -23.95 -3.05 5.51
CA GLN A 44 -24.71 -2.28 6.48
C GLN A 44 -26.16 -2.06 6.02
N GLU A 45 -26.39 -1.71 4.75
CA GLU A 45 -27.74 -1.55 4.18
C GLU A 45 -28.53 -2.86 4.24
N LYS A 46 -27.86 -4.00 4.03
CA LYS A 46 -28.46 -5.34 4.16
C LYS A 46 -28.66 -5.79 5.62
N GLY A 47 -28.21 -4.99 6.59
CA GLY A 47 -28.29 -5.32 8.02
C GLY A 47 -27.47 -6.53 8.45
N THR A 48 -26.47 -6.94 7.67
CA THR A 48 -25.66 -8.14 7.96
C THR A 48 -24.51 -7.81 8.91
N ILE A 49 -23.75 -6.77 8.62
CA ILE A 49 -22.62 -6.29 9.42
C ILE A 49 -22.67 -4.77 9.42
N SER A 50 -22.61 -4.13 10.58
CA SER A 50 -22.52 -2.66 10.67
C SER A 50 -21.07 -2.22 10.49
N ARG A 51 -20.85 -1.00 9.96
CA ARG A 51 -19.50 -0.41 9.92
C ARG A 51 -18.82 -0.40 11.29
N LYS A 52 -19.56 -0.03 12.33
CA LYS A 52 -19.06 -0.07 13.71
C LYS A 52 -18.59 -1.46 14.13
N ALA A 53 -19.31 -2.52 13.76
CA ALA A 53 -18.91 -3.88 14.09
C ALA A 53 -17.60 -4.28 13.38
N LEU A 54 -17.35 -3.79 12.17
CA LEU A 54 -16.08 -3.96 11.47
C LEU A 54 -14.96 -3.13 12.11
N ASP A 55 -15.21 -1.88 12.46
CA ASP A 55 -14.23 -0.99 13.10
C ASP A 55 -13.79 -1.50 14.48
N ASP A 56 -14.74 -2.05 15.26
CA ASP A 56 -14.48 -2.61 16.58
C ASP A 56 -13.93 -4.05 16.52
N PHE A 57 -13.89 -4.68 15.34
CA PHE A 57 -13.45 -6.05 15.20
C PHE A 57 -11.93 -6.14 15.35
N VAL A 58 -11.48 -6.82 16.40
CA VAL A 58 -10.06 -7.13 16.62
C VAL A 58 -9.78 -8.56 16.17
N PRO A 59 -9.02 -8.76 15.06
CA PRO A 59 -8.64 -10.08 14.62
C PRO A 59 -7.80 -10.79 15.69
N THR A 60 -8.10 -12.06 15.96
CA THR A 60 -7.35 -12.89 16.92
C THR A 60 -7.09 -14.28 16.34
N GLY A 61 -6.20 -15.04 16.99
CA GLY A 61 -5.91 -16.43 16.61
C GLY A 61 -5.33 -16.57 15.20
N GLU A 62 -5.88 -17.49 14.42
CA GLU A 62 -5.40 -17.78 13.05
C GLU A 62 -5.65 -16.63 12.07
N LEU A 63 -6.77 -15.92 12.19
CA LEU A 63 -7.07 -14.77 11.32
C LEU A 63 -6.04 -13.65 11.49
N ALA A 64 -5.59 -13.39 12.72
CA ALA A 64 -4.54 -12.41 12.97
C ALA A 64 -3.21 -12.81 12.30
N LYS A 65 -2.85 -14.11 12.36
CA LYS A 65 -1.64 -14.63 11.72
C LYS A 65 -1.72 -14.56 10.19
N GLU A 66 -2.89 -14.84 9.64
CA GLU A 66 -3.16 -14.71 8.20
C GLU A 66 -2.99 -13.26 7.74
N LEU A 67 -3.59 -12.30 8.45
CA LEU A 67 -3.46 -10.87 8.12
C LEU A 67 -2.01 -10.36 8.20
N VAL A 68 -1.21 -10.87 9.14
CA VAL A 68 0.23 -10.55 9.21
C VAL A 68 0.95 -11.12 7.99
N ARG A 69 0.70 -12.39 7.63
CA ARG A 69 1.32 -13.03 6.47
C ARG A 69 0.98 -12.31 5.16
N GLU A 70 -0.29 -11.97 4.96
CA GLU A 70 -0.73 -11.24 3.77
C GLU A 70 -0.09 -9.85 3.69
N ARG A 71 0.04 -9.15 4.82
CA ARG A 71 0.72 -7.86 4.88
C ARG A 71 2.20 -7.99 4.54
N ASP A 72 2.90 -8.95 5.13
CA ASP A 72 4.32 -9.17 4.88
C ASP A 72 4.57 -9.55 3.42
N GLY A 73 3.75 -10.43 2.85
CA GLY A 73 3.82 -10.79 1.43
C GLY A 73 3.50 -9.63 0.49
N LEU A 74 2.61 -8.71 0.88
CA LEU A 74 2.37 -7.48 0.13
C LEU A 74 3.57 -6.54 0.19
N VAL A 75 4.15 -6.35 1.38
CA VAL A 75 5.36 -5.53 1.57
C VAL A 75 6.51 -6.09 0.74
N GLU A 76 6.76 -7.39 0.77
CA GLU A 76 7.81 -8.03 -0.04
C GLU A 76 7.61 -7.79 -1.55
N LYS A 77 6.37 -7.85 -2.05
CA LYS A 77 6.05 -7.60 -3.46
C LYS A 77 6.22 -6.14 -3.87
N VAL A 78 5.77 -5.20 -3.04
CA VAL A 78 5.81 -3.76 -3.34
C VAL A 78 7.22 -3.22 -3.23
N VAL A 79 7.95 -3.69 -2.23
CA VAL A 79 9.22 -3.11 -1.83
C VAL A 79 10.40 -3.90 -2.44
N GLY A 80 10.17 -5.15 -2.84
CA GLY A 80 11.16 -6.04 -3.45
C GLY A 80 12.21 -6.55 -2.46
N GLY A 81 12.91 -7.64 -2.83
CA GLY A 81 13.92 -8.28 -1.98
C GLY A 81 15.13 -7.38 -1.62
N ALA A 82 15.36 -6.29 -2.34
CA ALA A 82 16.47 -5.36 -2.10
C ALA A 82 16.28 -4.47 -0.86
N TRP A 83 15.04 -4.18 -0.47
CA TRP A 83 14.75 -3.30 0.67
C TRP A 83 14.79 -4.06 2.00
N MET A 84 14.51 -5.38 1.97
CA MET A 84 14.61 -6.32 3.09
C MET A 84 16.05 -6.53 3.60
N GLN A 85 17.07 -6.14 2.81
CA GLN A 85 18.47 -6.29 3.22
C GLN A 85 19.07 -5.03 3.90
N GLY A 86 18.37 -3.88 3.94
CA GLY A 86 18.98 -2.63 4.43
C GLY A 86 18.07 -1.62 5.14
N PHE A 87 16.76 -1.70 5.00
CA PHE A 87 15.84 -0.66 5.47
C PHE A 87 14.64 -1.27 6.21
N SER A 88 14.84 -1.66 7.47
CA SER A 88 13.72 -1.93 8.38
C SER A 88 13.14 -0.63 8.91
N VAL A 89 11.90 -0.65 9.43
CA VAL A 89 11.29 0.54 10.05
C VAL A 89 12.14 1.04 11.21
N GLU A 90 12.72 0.12 11.99
CA GLU A 90 13.65 0.44 13.07
C GLU A 90 14.93 1.10 12.55
N SER A 91 15.48 0.64 11.42
CA SER A 91 16.70 1.23 10.85
C SER A 91 16.47 2.63 10.28
N LEU A 92 15.28 2.90 9.74
CA LEU A 92 14.86 4.24 9.30
C LEU A 92 14.68 5.22 10.47
N VAL A 93 14.02 4.78 11.55
CA VAL A 93 13.86 5.57 12.77
C VAL A 93 15.21 5.87 13.42
N ALA A 94 16.14 4.91 13.41
CA ALA A 94 17.50 5.13 13.91
C ALA A 94 18.29 6.13 13.07
N LYS A 95 18.10 6.15 11.74
CA LYS A 95 18.76 7.08 10.82
C LYS A 95 18.20 8.50 10.92
N ALA A 96 16.91 8.66 11.20
CA ALA A 96 16.26 9.97 11.35
C ALA A 96 16.60 10.69 12.68
N LYS A 97 17.13 9.96 13.67
CA LYS A 97 17.61 10.52 14.95
C LYS A 97 19.07 10.97 14.94
N LYS A 98 19.75 10.88 13.79
CA LYS A 98 21.16 11.20 13.60
C LYS A 98 21.30 12.39 12.66
#